data_AF-A0A7S0RNE2-F1
#
_entry.id   AF-A0A7S0RNE2-F1
#
_cell.length_a   1.000
_cell.length_b   1.000
_cell.length_c   1.000
_cell.angle_alpha   90.00
_cell.angle_beta   90.00
_cell.angle_gamma   90.00
#
_symmetry.space_group_name_H-M   'P 1'
#
loop_
_entity.id
_entity.type
_entity.pdbx_description
1 polymer ?
#
loop_
_entity_poly.entity_id
_entity_poly.type
_entity_poly.pdbx_seq_one_letter_code
_entity_poly.pdbx_strand_id
1 'polypeptide(L)'
;SIPQTPPIDYPITVYSHRGGPLSSGFVENTLPAFRYSAALGVDLLELDVQLTQDGQVVVFHDAHLGRMCGAAYHGRRVADYPYASLPRLLPPRATPPAQLPPHSGSKPAAPSSGQNGSAPAQAGSAAAAAAPASAGQPASSSQQQ
;
A
#
# COMPACT_ATOMS: atom_id res chain seq x y z
N SER A 1 -10.13 -41.11 15.18
CA SER A 1 -9.93 -39.77 15.76
C SER A 1 -9.08 -38.94 14.82
N ILE A 2 -9.51 -37.75 14.45
CA ILE A 2 -8.69 -36.80 13.67
C ILE A 2 -7.62 -36.26 14.62
N PRO A 3 -6.32 -36.36 14.30
CA PRO A 3 -5.29 -35.76 15.13
C PRO A 3 -5.50 -34.24 15.18
N GLN A 4 -5.65 -33.70 16.39
CA GLN A 4 -5.71 -32.26 16.62
C GLN A 4 -4.32 -31.68 16.32
N THR A 5 -4.24 -30.75 15.38
CA THR A 5 -2.99 -30.01 15.12
C THR A 5 -2.71 -29.11 16.33
N PRO A 6 -1.48 -29.10 16.87
CA PRO A 6 -1.17 -28.23 18.01
C PRO A 6 -1.36 -26.75 17.61
N PRO A 7 -1.73 -25.87 18.57
CA PRO A 7 -1.78 -24.44 18.33
C PRO A 7 -0.44 -23.94 17.78
N ILE A 8 -0.49 -23.12 16.74
CA ILE A 8 0.71 -22.49 16.17
C ILE A 8 1.10 -21.33 17.09
N ASP A 9 2.04 -21.57 18.01
CA ASP A 9 2.58 -20.59 18.97
C ASP A 9 3.89 -19.98 18.44
N TYR A 10 3.85 -19.45 17.21
CA TYR A 10 4.96 -18.67 16.65
C TYR A 10 4.52 -17.21 16.52
N PRO A 11 5.39 -16.23 16.83
CA PRO A 11 5.05 -14.82 16.68
C PRO A 11 4.70 -14.52 15.21
N ILE A 12 3.53 -13.92 14.99
CA ILE A 12 3.14 -13.45 13.66
C ILE A 12 4.01 -12.25 13.29
N THR A 13 4.70 -12.36 12.16
CA THR A 13 5.52 -11.27 11.60
C THR A 13 4.73 -10.56 10.52
N VAL A 14 4.59 -9.23 10.65
CA VAL A 14 3.89 -8.37 9.70
C VAL A 14 4.90 -7.73 8.76
N TYR A 15 4.82 -8.10 7.48
CA TYR A 15 5.67 -7.56 6.42
C TYR A 15 4.94 -6.48 5.64
N SER A 16 5.58 -5.33 5.45
CA SER A 16 5.11 -4.33 4.51
C SER A 16 5.71 -4.59 3.13
N HIS A 17 4.90 -5.19 2.26
CA HIS A 17 5.23 -5.43 0.87
C HIS A 17 5.41 -4.08 0.16
N ARG A 18 6.65 -3.77 -0.24
CA ARG A 18 7.06 -2.57 -1.01
C ARG A 18 6.67 -1.24 -0.38
N GLY A 19 6.59 -1.19 0.94
CA GLY A 19 6.20 0.02 1.67
C GLY A 19 4.68 0.21 1.80
N GLY A 20 3.88 -0.80 1.49
CA GLY A 20 2.48 -0.88 1.88
C GLY A 20 1.51 -0.84 0.70
N PRO A 21 0.19 -0.90 0.98
CA PRO A 21 -0.82 -1.01 -0.07
C PRO A 21 -0.90 0.29 -0.88
N LEU A 22 -1.27 0.17 -2.16
CA LEU A 22 -1.54 1.33 -3.04
C LEU A 22 -2.60 2.28 -2.48
N SER A 23 -3.52 1.77 -1.64
CA SER A 23 -4.53 2.58 -0.94
C SER A 23 -3.94 3.61 0.03
N SER A 24 -2.67 3.48 0.42
CA SER A 24 -1.96 4.47 1.23
C SER A 24 -1.67 5.78 0.48
N GLY A 25 -1.81 5.80 -0.85
CA GLY A 25 -1.48 6.96 -1.68
C GLY A 25 0.02 7.20 -1.86
N PHE A 26 0.89 6.30 -1.37
CA PHE A 26 2.32 6.31 -1.65
C PHE A 26 2.68 5.38 -2.82
N VAL A 27 3.72 5.74 -3.56
CA VAL A 27 4.27 4.88 -4.62
C VAL A 27 5.07 3.75 -3.97
N GLU A 28 4.85 2.52 -4.43
CA GLU A 28 5.60 1.34 -3.98
C GLU A 28 7.12 1.56 -4.08
N ASN A 29 7.89 0.91 -3.21
CA ASN A 29 9.36 0.95 -3.23
C ASN A 29 9.96 2.36 -3.08
N THR A 30 9.26 3.27 -2.40
CA THR A 30 9.74 4.64 -2.14
C THR A 30 9.90 4.92 -0.64
N LEU A 31 10.81 5.85 -0.31
CA LEU A 31 11.02 6.29 1.08
C LEU A 31 9.73 6.77 1.79
N PRO A 32 8.83 7.54 1.16
CA PRO A 32 7.54 7.89 1.78
C PRO A 32 6.70 6.67 2.17
N ALA A 33 6.60 5.65 1.30
CA ALA A 33 5.87 4.42 1.57
C ALA A 33 6.49 3.65 2.75
N PHE A 34 7.81 3.52 2.75
CA PHE A 34 8.54 2.86 3.84
C PHE A 34 8.40 3.59 5.18
N ARG A 35 8.48 4.93 5.19
CA ARG A 35 8.28 5.73 6.40
C ARG A 35 6.87 5.59 6.95
N TYR A 36 5.87 5.59 6.08
CA TYR A 36 4.49 5.37 6.47
C TYR A 36 4.31 3.99 7.10
N SER A 37 4.80 2.94 6.43
CA SER A 37 4.74 1.57 6.95
C SER A 37 5.46 1.40 8.28
N ALA A 38 6.67 1.96 8.41
CA ALA A 38 7.42 1.92 9.67
C ALA A 38 6.64 2.60 10.81
N ALA A 39 5.98 3.73 10.53
CA ALA A 39 5.16 4.43 11.52
C ALA A 39 3.89 3.65 11.93
N LEU A 40 3.44 2.67 11.14
CA LEU A 40 2.38 1.73 11.52
C LEU A 40 2.88 0.57 12.40
N GLY A 41 4.20 0.44 12.63
CA GLY A 41 4.77 -0.59 13.50
C GLY A 41 4.88 -1.97 12.87
N VAL A 42 5.00 -2.05 11.53
CA VAL A 42 5.31 -3.32 10.83
C VAL A 42 6.65 -3.89 11.30
N ASP A 43 6.77 -5.22 11.29
CA ASP A 43 7.99 -5.90 11.71
C ASP A 43 9.11 -5.75 10.69
N LEU A 44 8.76 -5.89 9.41
CA LEU A 44 9.72 -5.91 8.31
C LEU A 44 9.23 -5.09 7.14
N LEU A 45 10.17 -4.41 6.48
CA LEU A 45 9.96 -3.74 5.20
C LEU A 45 10.50 -4.64 4.11
N GLU A 46 9.67 -4.98 3.15
CA GLU A 46 10.08 -5.70 1.95
C GLU A 46 10.30 -4.72 0.80
N LEU A 47 11.28 -5.02 -0.05
CA LEU A 47 11.63 -4.24 -1.22
C LEU A 47 12.16 -5.15 -2.33
N ASP A 48 12.02 -4.70 -3.57
CA ASP A 48 12.55 -5.38 -4.75
C ASP A 48 13.74 -4.61 -5.32
N VAL A 49 14.71 -5.33 -5.89
CA VAL A 49 15.87 -4.72 -6.53
C VAL A 49 16.02 -5.14 -7.98
N GLN A 50 16.58 -4.24 -8.78
CA GLN A 50 17.03 -4.46 -10.16
C GLN A 50 18.45 -3.92 -10.34
N LEU A 51 19.11 -4.36 -11.40
CA LEU A 51 20.41 -3.85 -11.83
C LEU A 51 20.27 -3.00 -13.09
N THR A 52 20.97 -1.88 -13.08
CA THR A 52 21.14 -0.98 -14.24
C THR A 52 22.22 -1.48 -15.19
N GLN A 53 22.32 -0.86 -16.36
CA GLN A 53 23.33 -1.19 -17.38
C GLN A 53 24.76 -1.06 -16.84
N ASP A 54 25.00 -0.06 -15.98
CA ASP A 54 26.28 0.24 -15.33
C ASP A 54 26.42 -0.41 -13.94
N GLY A 55 25.61 -1.43 -13.65
CA GLY A 55 25.75 -2.30 -12.48
C GLY A 55 25.31 -1.68 -11.15
N GLN A 56 24.66 -0.52 -11.16
CA GLN A 56 24.07 0.06 -9.94
C GLN A 56 22.79 -0.69 -9.56
N VAL A 57 22.66 -1.00 -8.27
CA VAL A 57 21.46 -1.58 -7.67
C VAL A 57 20.43 -0.47 -7.47
N VAL A 58 19.20 -0.70 -7.93
CA VAL A 58 18.07 0.22 -7.75
C VAL A 58 16.88 -0.50 -7.14
N VAL A 59 16.10 0.21 -6.33
CA VAL A 59 14.87 -0.32 -5.74
C VAL A 59 13.72 -0.14 -6.73
N PHE A 60 13.28 -1.23 -7.34
CA PHE A 60 12.25 -1.23 -8.38
C PHE A 60 11.78 -2.67 -8.61
N HIS A 61 10.47 -2.90 -8.75
CA HIS A 61 9.95 -4.26 -8.88
C HIS A 61 10.09 -4.82 -10.29
N ASP A 62 9.46 -4.16 -11.27
CA ASP A 62 9.34 -4.71 -12.61
C ASP A 62 10.69 -4.65 -13.35
N ALA A 63 11.00 -5.64 -14.18
CA ALA A 63 12.13 -5.48 -15.10
C ALA A 63 11.90 -4.34 -16.11
N HIS A 64 10.64 -4.00 -16.40
CA HIS A 64 10.22 -3.02 -17.39
C HIS A 64 9.71 -1.72 -16.75
N LEU A 65 10.07 -0.58 -17.36
CA LEU A 65 9.82 0.76 -16.81
C LEU A 65 8.39 1.26 -17.06
N GLY A 66 7.66 0.69 -18.02
CA GLY A 66 6.40 1.26 -18.52
C GLY A 66 5.29 1.47 -17.47
N ARG A 67 5.15 0.57 -16.49
CA ARG A 67 4.09 0.67 -15.46
C ARG A 67 4.31 1.87 -14.54
N MET A 68 5.55 2.08 -14.10
CA MET A 68 5.87 3.07 -13.07
C MET A 68 6.47 4.37 -13.61
N CYS A 69 7.01 4.37 -14.82
CA CYS A 69 7.62 5.55 -15.45
C CYS A 69 6.79 6.08 -16.63
N GLY A 70 5.71 5.39 -16.99
CA GLY A 70 4.74 5.80 -18.00
C GLY A 70 4.95 5.18 -19.38
N ALA A 71 3.94 5.37 -20.24
CA ALA A 71 3.82 4.69 -21.54
C ALA A 71 4.99 4.95 -22.50
N ALA A 72 5.67 6.10 -22.37
CA ALA A 72 6.86 6.42 -23.16
C ALA A 72 8.02 5.42 -22.94
N TYR A 73 8.01 4.68 -21.83
CA TYR A 73 9.02 3.66 -21.50
C TYR A 73 8.47 2.23 -21.63
N HIS A 74 7.36 2.03 -22.34
CA HIS A 74 6.82 0.70 -22.57
C HIS A 74 7.83 -0.19 -23.31
N GLY A 75 8.01 -1.42 -22.85
CA GLY A 75 9.01 -2.36 -23.38
C GLY A 75 10.48 -2.03 -23.05
N ARG A 76 10.77 -0.90 -22.40
CA ARG A 76 12.12 -0.52 -21.96
C ARG A 76 12.43 -1.12 -20.59
N ARG A 77 13.63 -1.65 -20.39
CA ARG A 77 14.02 -2.31 -19.14
C ARG A 77 14.96 -1.44 -18.30
N VAL A 78 14.98 -1.69 -16.99
CA VAL A 78 15.95 -1.04 -16.07
C VAL A 78 17.39 -1.30 -16.52
N ALA A 79 17.68 -2.53 -16.93
CA ALA A 79 19.01 -2.95 -17.38
C ALA A 79 19.46 -2.32 -18.70
N ASP A 80 18.60 -1.57 -19.40
CA ASP A 80 18.94 -0.91 -20.67
C ASP A 80 19.48 0.52 -20.46
N TYR A 81 19.50 1.02 -19.21
CA TYR A 81 19.88 2.40 -18.88
C TYR A 81 21.02 2.42 -17.85
N PRO A 82 21.99 3.34 -17.96
CA PRO A 82 22.83 3.69 -16.83
C PRO A 82 22.00 4.40 -15.76
N TYR A 83 22.39 4.29 -14.49
CA TYR A 83 21.63 4.85 -13.36
C TYR A 83 21.24 6.32 -13.56
N ALA A 84 22.18 7.15 -14.04
CA ALA A 84 21.98 8.59 -14.24
C ALA A 84 20.89 8.92 -15.28
N SER A 85 20.56 7.99 -16.18
CA SER A 85 19.59 8.17 -17.25
C SER A 85 18.25 7.50 -16.98
N LEU A 86 18.06 6.89 -15.80
CA LEU A 86 16.79 6.29 -15.44
C LEU A 86 15.67 7.35 -15.36
N PRO A 87 14.46 7.02 -15.84
CA PRO A 87 13.35 7.94 -15.79
C PRO A 87 12.80 8.14 -14.37
N ARG A 88 12.07 9.24 -14.18
CA ARG A 88 11.34 9.50 -12.95
C ARG A 88 10.10 8.61 -12.86
N LEU A 89 9.71 8.30 -11.63
CA LEU A 89 8.43 7.64 -11.33
C LEU A 89 7.27 8.59 -11.64
N LEU A 90 6.15 8.01 -12.08
CA LEU A 90 4.88 8.71 -12.16
C LEU A 90 4.41 9.08 -10.74
N PRO A 91 3.69 10.21 -10.60
CA PRO A 91 3.07 10.55 -9.33
C PRO A 91 1.96 9.54 -8.96
N PRO A 92 1.59 9.45 -7.66
CA PRO A 92 0.47 8.63 -7.22
C PRO A 92 -0.82 8.94 -8.00
N ARG A 93 -1.57 7.90 -8.38
CA ARG A 93 -2.89 8.06 -8.99
C ARG A 93 -3.92 8.44 -7.92
N ALA A 94 -4.24 9.72 -7.85
CA ALA A 94 -5.47 10.33 -7.32
C ALA A 94 -5.84 10.15 -5.82
N THR A 95 -5.20 9.27 -5.05
CA THR A 95 -5.38 9.26 -3.59
C THR A 95 -4.36 10.20 -2.94
N PRO A 96 -4.79 11.22 -2.17
CA PRO A 96 -3.85 11.98 -1.37
C PRO A 96 -3.10 11.01 -0.44
N PRO A 97 -1.77 11.15 -0.30
CA PRO A 97 -1.02 10.27 0.58
C PRO A 97 -1.61 10.32 1.99
N ALA A 98 -1.81 9.14 2.59
CA ALA A 98 -2.17 9.05 3.99
C ALA A 98 -1.19 9.88 4.82
N GLN A 99 -1.70 10.62 5.79
CA GLN A 99 -0.86 11.47 6.62
C GLN A 99 0.11 10.57 7.41
N LEU A 100 1.41 10.90 7.39
CA LEU A 100 2.39 10.15 8.17
C LEU A 100 2.00 10.21 9.65
N PRO A 101 1.86 9.06 10.34
CA PRO A 101 1.63 9.07 11.78
C PRO A 101 2.78 9.80 12.50
N PRO A 102 2.49 10.46 13.64
CA PRO A 102 3.54 11.04 14.47
C PRO A 102 4.52 9.94 14.88
N HIS A 103 5.81 10.20 14.72
CA HIS A 103 6.86 9.20 14.93
C HIS A 103 7.07 8.99 16.44
N SER A 104 6.32 8.08 17.05
CA SER A 104 6.73 7.49 18.33
C SER A 104 7.66 6.33 17.99
N GLY A 105 8.95 6.46 18.27
CA GLY A 105 9.99 5.47 17.95
C GLY A 105 9.90 4.13 18.69
N SER A 106 8.70 3.72 19.10
CA SER A 106 8.42 2.47 19.80
C SER A 106 7.29 1.74 19.11
N LYS A 107 7.59 0.52 18.65
CA LYS A 107 6.58 -0.45 18.22
C LYS A 107 5.57 -0.63 19.37
N PRO A 108 4.25 -0.56 19.14
CA PRO A 108 3.26 -0.93 20.15
C PRO A 108 3.55 -2.35 20.65
N ALA A 109 3.55 -2.55 21.98
CA ALA A 109 3.75 -3.87 22.55
C ALA A 109 2.71 -4.86 22.00
N ALA A 110 3.15 -6.08 21.66
CA ALA A 110 2.23 -7.14 21.27
C ALA A 110 1.17 -7.35 22.37
N PRO A 111 -0.09 -7.66 22.03
CA PRO A 111 -1.09 -7.95 23.05
C PRO A 111 -0.59 -9.12 23.90
N SER A 112 -0.43 -8.89 25.20
CA SER A 112 -0.19 -9.96 26.17
C SER A 112 -1.29 -11.00 26.01
N SER A 113 -0.93 -12.28 26.00
CA SER A 113 -1.83 -13.42 26.00
C SER A 113 -2.78 -13.38 27.21
N GLY A 114 -3.84 -12.60 27.09
CA GLY A 114 -4.96 -12.56 28.03
C GLY A 114 -5.80 -13.82 27.84
N GLN A 115 -6.00 -14.56 28.92
CA GLN A 115 -6.81 -15.77 28.96
C GLN A 115 -8.24 -15.47 28.47
N ASN A 116 -8.66 -16.12 27.39
CA ASN A 116 -10.02 -16.06 26.87
C ASN A 116 -10.98 -16.79 27.82
N GLY A 117 -11.78 -16.02 28.56
CA GLY A 117 -13.03 -16.49 29.16
C GLY A 117 -14.16 -16.47 28.12
N SER A 118 -14.84 -17.59 28.00
CA SER A 118 -15.91 -17.92 27.04
C SER A 118 -17.12 -16.98 27.05
N ALA A 119 -17.60 -16.57 25.87
CA ALA A 119 -19.04 -16.37 25.59
C ALA A 119 -19.30 -16.30 24.07
N PRO A 120 -20.47 -16.75 23.57
CA PRO A 120 -20.61 -17.26 22.20
C PRO A 120 -21.08 -16.23 21.17
N ALA A 121 -20.85 -16.61 19.90
CA ALA A 121 -21.24 -15.94 18.68
C ALA A 121 -22.76 -15.79 18.50
N GLN A 122 -23.19 -14.66 17.92
CA GLN A 122 -24.35 -14.63 17.04
C GLN A 122 -24.05 -13.86 15.75
N ALA A 123 -24.39 -14.51 14.65
CA ALA A 123 -24.34 -14.01 13.28
C ALA A 123 -25.46 -13.01 13.02
N GLY A 124 -25.17 -11.97 12.23
CA GLY A 124 -26.16 -11.02 11.73
C GLY A 124 -25.76 -10.55 10.34
N SER A 125 -26.62 -10.85 9.37
CA SER A 125 -26.46 -10.65 7.93
C SER A 125 -26.57 -9.20 7.48
N ALA A 126 -25.97 -8.93 6.31
CA ALA A 126 -26.45 -8.03 5.25
C ALA A 126 -26.57 -6.53 5.54
N ALA A 127 -25.99 -5.72 4.65
CA ALA A 127 -26.76 -4.98 3.62
C ALA A 127 -25.96 -3.77 3.12
N ALA A 128 -25.89 -3.66 1.80
CA ALA A 128 -25.67 -2.40 1.12
C ALA A 128 -26.74 -1.38 1.53
N ALA A 129 -26.36 -0.12 1.72
CA ALA A 129 -27.29 0.98 1.86
C ALA A 129 -26.97 2.07 0.82
N ALA A 130 -27.91 2.24 -0.10
CA ALA A 130 -27.99 3.36 -1.02
C ALA A 130 -29.02 4.38 -0.50
N ALA A 131 -28.68 5.66 -0.69
CA ALA A 131 -29.52 6.86 -0.85
C ALA A 131 -30.33 7.37 0.38
N PRO A 132 -30.76 8.66 0.39
CA PRO A 132 -31.81 9.11 -0.52
C PRO A 132 -31.51 10.40 -1.33
N ALA A 133 -32.31 10.55 -2.39
CA ALA A 133 -32.39 11.71 -3.26
C ALA A 133 -33.49 12.71 -2.82
N SER A 134 -33.60 13.78 -3.60
CA SER A 134 -34.61 14.88 -3.62
C SER A 134 -34.23 16.11 -2.79
N ALA A 135 -34.41 17.36 -3.21
CA ALA A 135 -35.00 17.94 -4.42
C ALA A 135 -34.46 19.38 -4.60
N GLY A 136 -34.52 19.91 -5.83
CA GLY A 136 -34.54 21.37 -6.06
C GLY A 136 -33.72 21.87 -7.26
N GLN A 137 -34.32 21.90 -8.45
CA GLN A 137 -34.08 22.97 -9.42
C GLN A 137 -35.20 24.01 -9.31
N PRO A 138 -34.97 25.25 -9.75
CA PRO A 138 -35.42 25.60 -11.10
C PRO A 138 -34.42 26.43 -11.93
N ALA A 139 -34.81 26.56 -13.20
CA ALA A 139 -34.14 27.06 -14.40
C ALA A 139 -33.76 28.57 -14.44
N SER A 140 -32.82 28.90 -15.34
CA SER A 140 -32.89 29.90 -16.44
C SER A 140 -31.45 30.32 -16.84
N SER A 141 -30.91 29.94 -18.01
CA SER A 141 -31.04 30.51 -19.37
C SER A 141 -30.49 31.94 -19.55
N SER A 142 -29.29 32.07 -20.15
CA SER A 142 -28.87 33.13 -21.10
C SER A 142 -27.36 33.00 -21.40
N GLN A 143 -26.94 32.52 -22.56
CA GLN A 143 -26.61 33.28 -23.80
C GLN A 143 -25.20 33.92 -23.82
N GLN A 144 -24.39 33.44 -24.78
CA GLN A 144 -23.41 34.15 -25.61
C GLN A 144 -22.47 35.20 -24.97
N GLN A 145 -21.16 34.92 -25.04
CA GLN A 145 -20.20 35.64 -25.89
C GLN A 145 -18.92 34.81 -26.05
#